data_AF-A0A653CKQ2-F1
#
_entry.id   AF-A0A653CKQ2-F1
#
_cell.length_a   1.000
_cell.length_b   1.000
_cell.length_c   1.000
_cell.angle_alpha   90.00
_cell.angle_beta   90.00
_cell.angle_gamma   90.00
#
_symmetry.space_group_name_H-M   'P 1'
#
loop_
_entity.id
_entity.type
_entity.pdbx_description
1 polymer ?
#
loop_
_entity_poly.entity_id
_entity_poly.type
_entity_poly.pdbx_seq_one_letter_code
_entity_poly.pdbx_strand_id
1 'polypeptide(L)'
;INYNKTKVVIVDRERDNHREIKSVGRCEGVQSFVYLGSLIDNSGSCETEIRRRIQQARVAMTKLTKIWRDHNITKATKMSLVQSLVF
;
A
#
# COMPACT_ATOMS: atom_id res chain seq x y z
N ILE A 1 17.36 6.55 22.62
CA ILE A 1 16.44 5.77 21.75
C ILE A 1 15.96 4.56 22.54
N ASN A 2 14.64 4.30 22.56
CA ASN A 2 14.10 3.11 23.22
C ASN A 2 14.13 1.94 22.22
N TYR A 3 15.22 1.16 22.26
CA TYR A 3 15.47 0.09 21.29
C TYR A 3 14.39 -1.00 21.26
N ASN A 4 13.64 -1.20 22.36
CA ASN A 4 12.55 -2.18 22.41
C ASN A 4 11.28 -1.71 21.68
N LYS A 5 11.13 -0.40 21.47
CA LYS A 5 9.96 0.21 20.81
C LYS A 5 10.28 0.81 19.45
N THR A 6 11.57 0.93 19.11
CA THR A 6 12.03 1.56 17.87
C THR A 6 12.52 0.51 16.90
N LYS A 7 11.87 0.43 15.75
CA LYS A 7 12.32 -0.34 14.59
C LYS A 7 12.65 0.62 13.44
N VAL A 8 13.57 0.21 12.58
CA VAL A 8 14.02 1.02 11.44
C VAL A 8 13.68 0.35 10.13
N VAL A 9 13.35 1.14 9.11
CA VAL A 9 13.15 0.64 7.75
C VAL A 9 14.34 1.13 6.95
N ILE A 10 15.01 0.21 6.27
CA ILE A 10 16.24 0.50 5.53
C ILE A 10 15.87 0.46 4.06
N VAL A 11 15.82 1.61 3.40
CA VAL A 11 15.41 1.69 2.00
C VAL A 11 16.63 1.46 1.12
N ASP A 12 16.65 0.33 0.42
CA ASP A 12 17.70 -0.04 -0.54
C ASP A 12 17.18 0.02 -1.98
N ARG A 13 17.28 1.21 -2.57
CA ARG A 13 16.73 1.49 -3.90
C ARG A 13 17.54 0.86 -5.03
N GLU A 14 18.87 0.89 -4.91
CA GLU A 14 19.79 0.42 -5.95
C GLU A 14 20.07 -1.08 -5.85
N ARG A 15 19.56 -1.75 -4.79
CA ARG A 15 19.86 -3.15 -4.46
C ARG A 15 21.36 -3.41 -4.34
N ASP A 16 22.13 -2.37 -4.02
CA ASP A 16 23.59 -2.44 -3.93
C ASP A 16 24.01 -3.10 -2.60
N ASN A 17 23.08 -3.22 -1.65
CA ASN A 17 23.31 -4.03 -0.46
C ASN A 17 23.16 -5.51 -0.81
N HIS A 18 24.29 -6.14 -1.13
CA HIS A 18 24.38 -7.57 -1.44
C HIS A 18 23.98 -8.49 -0.27
N ARG A 19 23.80 -7.93 0.93
CA ARG A 19 23.29 -8.62 2.12
C ARG A 19 22.06 -7.90 2.64
N GLU A 20 21.01 -8.67 2.94
CA GLU A 20 19.85 -8.20 3.70
C GLU A 20 20.34 -7.60 5.04
N ILE A 21 20.30 -6.27 5.16
CA ILE A 21 20.66 -5.59 6.40
C ILE A 21 19.52 -5.81 7.39
N LYS A 22 19.74 -6.69 8.37
CA LYS A 22 18.73 -7.04 9.38
C LYS A 22 18.63 -6.04 10.53
N SER A 23 19.63 -5.16 10.69
CA SER A 23 19.68 -4.20 11.80
C SER A 23 20.62 -3.04 11.49
N VAL A 24 20.30 -1.84 12.00
CA VAL A 24 21.20 -0.68 12.02
C VAL A 24 21.53 -0.38 13.49
N GLY A 25 22.79 -0.58 13.87
CA GLY A 25 23.21 -0.48 15.27
C GLY A 25 22.49 -1.50 16.14
N ARG A 26 21.74 -1.03 17.16
CA ARG A 26 20.91 -1.86 18.07
C ARG A 26 19.43 -1.90 17.66
N CYS A 27 19.04 -1.25 16.57
CA CYS A 27 17.66 -1.22 16.11
C CYS A 27 17.40 -2.34 15.10
N GLU A 28 16.31 -3.08 15.31
CA GLU A 28 15.85 -4.09 14.35
C GLU A 28 15.35 -3.44 13.06
N GLY A 29 15.76 -4.00 11.93
CA GLY A 29 15.23 -3.68 10.62
C GLY A 29 13.84 -4.29 10.41
N VAL A 30 12.94 -3.57 9.73
CA VAL A 30 11.69 -4.13 9.22
C VAL A 30 11.61 -3.98 7.71
N GLN A 31 11.00 -4.97 7.08
CA GLN A 31 10.87 -5.08 5.63
C GLN A 31 9.84 -4.09 5.05
N SER A 32 8.75 -3.89 5.77
CA SER A 32 7.70 -2.95 5.40
C SER A 32 6.91 -2.49 6.61
N PHE A 33 6.24 -1.36 6.47
CA PHE A 33 5.38 -0.78 7.50
C PHE A 33 4.31 0.08 6.86
N VAL A 34 3.19 0.26 7.56
CA VAL A 34 2.14 1.19 7.14
C VAL A 34 2.37 2.52 7.83
N TYR A 35 2.50 3.57 7.04
CA TYR A 35 2.64 4.95 7.51
C TYR A 35 1.55 5.80 6.87
N LEU A 36 0.71 6.43 7.71
CA LEU A 36 -0.40 7.27 7.27
C LEU A 36 -1.33 6.57 6.23
N GLY A 37 -1.46 5.25 6.33
CA GLY A 37 -2.29 4.44 5.42
C GLY A 37 -1.58 3.94 4.16
N SER A 38 -0.35 4.37 3.89
CA SER A 38 0.49 3.89 2.79
C SER A 38 1.45 2.81 3.27
N LEU A 39 1.53 1.70 2.53
CA LEU A 39 2.59 0.71 2.74
C LEU A 39 3.90 1.25 2.19
N ILE A 40 4.89 1.34 3.06
CA ILE A 40 6.27 1.66 2.69
C ILE A 40 7.07 0.38 2.86
N ASP A 41 7.73 -0.06 1.80
CA ASP A 41 8.63 -1.20 1.84
C ASP A 41 10.09 -0.76 1.68
N ASN A 42 11.00 -1.68 1.99
CA ASN A 42 12.43 -1.45 1.94
C ASN A 42 13.00 -1.33 0.51
N SER A 43 12.21 -1.58 -0.54
CA SER A 43 12.69 -1.55 -1.92
C SER A 43 12.82 -0.13 -2.46
N GLY A 44 12.23 0.85 -1.76
CA GLY A 44 12.15 2.23 -2.23
C GLY A 44 11.23 2.42 -3.44
N SER A 45 10.50 1.38 -3.83
CA SER A 45 9.49 1.40 -4.87
C SER A 45 8.08 1.53 -4.30
N CYS A 46 7.19 2.19 -5.03
CA CYS A 46 5.76 2.23 -4.71
C CYS A 46 4.98 1.06 -5.32
N GLU A 47 5.64 0.14 -6.04
CA GLU A 47 4.99 -0.96 -6.76
C GLU A 47 4.07 -1.80 -5.85
N THR A 48 4.57 -2.18 -4.67
CA THR A 48 3.82 -3.00 -3.71
C THR A 48 2.57 -2.26 -3.20
N GLU A 49 2.68 -0.97 -2.90
CA GLU A 49 1.55 -0.15 -2.44
C GLU A 49 0.51 0.08 -3.56
N ILE A 50 0.97 0.36 -4.79
CA ILE A 50 0.09 0.50 -5.95
C ILE A 50 -0.68 -0.80 -6.18
N ARG A 51 0.02 -1.95 -6.17
CA ARG A 51 -0.61 -3.27 -6.31
C ARG A 51 -1.63 -3.54 -5.21
N ARG A 52 -1.30 -3.17 -3.96
CA ARG A 52 -2.21 -3.30 -2.81
C ARG A 52 -3.48 -2.47 -3.01
N ARG A 53 -3.35 -1.20 -3.39
CA ARG A 53 -4.49 -0.29 -3.63
C ARG A 53 -5.36 -0.76 -4.80
N ILE A 54 -4.77 -1.20 -5.90
CA ILE A 54 -5.51 -1.80 -7.03
C ILE A 54 -6.31 -3.02 -6.56
N GLN A 55 -5.72 -3.89 -5.74
CA GLN A 55 -6.43 -5.07 -5.24
C GLN A 55 -7.59 -4.68 -4.31
N GLN A 56 -7.42 -3.68 -3.45
CA GLN A 56 -8.51 -3.16 -2.63
C GLN A 56 -9.64 -2.57 -3.49
N ALA A 57 -9.31 -1.78 -4.51
CA ALA A 57 -10.27 -1.24 -5.47
C ALA A 57 -11.06 -2.35 -6.18
N ARG A 58 -10.37 -3.40 -6.66
CA ARG A 58 -11.01 -4.56 -7.30
C ARG A 58 -12.00 -5.25 -6.37
N VAL A 59 -11.63 -5.48 -5.11
CA VAL A 59 -12.51 -6.08 -4.10
C VAL A 59 -13.71 -5.18 -3.81
N ALA A 60 -13.54 -3.86 -3.76
CA ALA A 60 -14.65 -2.93 -3.59
C ALA A 60 -15.59 -2.97 -4.80
N MET A 61 -15.04 -2.99 -6.03
CA MET A 61 -15.82 -3.11 -7.26
C MET A 61 -16.71 -4.36 -7.28
N THR A 62 -16.19 -5.51 -6.86
CA THR A 62 -17.00 -6.75 -6.85
C THR A 62 -18.09 -6.72 -5.79
N LYS A 63 -17.91 -5.99 -4.68
CA LYS A 63 -18.92 -5.83 -3.64
C LYS A 63 -20.07 -4.90 -4.05
N LEU A 64 -19.84 -3.93 -4.93
CA LEU A 64 -20.84 -2.94 -5.36
C LEU A 64 -21.72 -3.41 -6.54
N THR A 65 -21.86 -4.72 -6.75
CA THR A 65 -22.66 -5.31 -7.85
C THR A 65 -24.08 -4.79 -7.95
N LYS A 66 -24.75 -4.53 -6.81
CA LYS A 66 -26.09 -3.93 -6.79
C LYS A 66 -26.11 -2.56 -7.45
N ILE A 67 -25.14 -1.70 -7.11
CA ILE A 67 -25.01 -0.36 -7.70
C ILE A 67 -24.75 -0.45 -9.21
N TRP A 68 -23.87 -1.37 -9.63
CA TRP A 68 -23.55 -1.52 -11.05
C TRP A 68 -24.76 -1.94 -11.88
N ARG A 69 -25.61 -2.82 -11.34
CA ARG A 69 -26.82 -3.34 -12.00
C ARG A 69 -28.02 -2.40 -11.94
N ASP A 70 -28.06 -1.47 -11.00
CA ASP A 70 -29.19 -0.56 -10.83
C ASP A 70 -29.27 0.46 -11.97
N HIS A 71 -30.38 0.48 -12.71
CA HIS A 71 -30.62 1.40 -13.81
C HIS A 71 -31.04 2.80 -13.35
N ASN A 72 -31.50 2.96 -12.12
CA ASN A 72 -31.88 4.24 -11.54
C ASN A 72 -30.66 5.08 -11.14
N ILE A 73 -29.49 4.44 -10.97
CA ILE A 73 -28.25 5.14 -10.65
C ILE A 73 -27.62 5.66 -11.93
N THR A 74 -27.41 6.98 -11.99
CA THR A 74 -26.86 7.63 -13.17
C THR A 74 -25.45 7.16 -13.50
N LYS A 75 -25.09 7.21 -14.79
CA LYS A 75 -23.72 6.93 -15.24
C LYS A 75 -22.71 7.86 -14.58
N ALA A 76 -23.06 9.13 -14.37
CA ALA A 76 -22.19 10.11 -13.71
C ALA A 76 -21.82 9.68 -12.28
N THR A 77 -22.82 9.23 -11.50
CA THR A 77 -22.59 8.72 -10.14
C THR A 77 -21.72 7.46 -10.15
N LYS A 78 -21.98 6.51 -11.06
CA LYS A 78 -21.15 5.30 -11.21
C LYS A 78 -19.70 5.64 -11.57
N MET A 79 -19.48 6.62 -12.46
CA MET A 79 -18.14 7.09 -12.83
C MET A 79 -17.41 7.74 -11.65
N SER A 80 -18.10 8.57 -10.85
CA SER A 80 -17.52 9.17 -9.65
C SER A 80 -17.12 8.12 -8.60
N LEU A 81 -17.93 7.06 -8.45
CA LEU A 81 -17.57 5.91 -7.60
C LEU A 81 -16.33 5.18 -8.11
N VAL A 82 -16.22 4.97 -9.44
CA VAL A 82 -15.03 4.33 -10.02
C VAL A 82 -13.77 5.15 -9.76
N GLN A 83 -13.83 6.46 -9.97
CA GLN A 83 -12.72 7.36 -9.67
C GLN A 83 -12.34 7.25 -8.18
N SER A 84 -13.31 7.35 -7.27
CA SER A 84 -13.06 7.30 -5.82
C SER A 84 -12.43 5.99 -5.32
N LEU A 85 -12.59 4.88 -6.05
CA LEU A 85 -12.04 3.58 -5.66
C LEU A 85 -10.63 3.33 -6.23
N VAL A 86 -10.28 3.99 -7.33
CA VAL A 86 -8.97 3.84 -7.99
C VAL A 86 -7.94 4.85 -7.43
N PHE A 87 -8.40 5.90 -6.75
CA PHE A 87 -7.57 6.97 -6.17
C PHE A 87 -7.43 6.88 -4.64
#